data_AF-A0A542URF7-F1
#
_entry.id   AF-A0A542URF7-F1
#
_cell.length_a   1.000
_cell.length_b   1.000
_cell.length_c   1.000
_cell.angle_alpha   90.00
_cell.angle_beta   90.00
_cell.angle_gamma   90.00
#
_symmetry.space_group_name_H-M   'P 1'
#
loop_
_entity.id
_entity.type
_entity.pdbx_description
1 polymer ?
#
loop_
_entity_poly.entity_id
_entity_poly.type
_entity_poly.pdbx_seq_one_letter_code
_entity_poly.pdbx_strand_id
1 'polypeptide(L)'
;MNPPRTRRPARLASALVGMVAATALAGCSATNPITTIGDYEASDGLGVTLGDVRAVNLLVVTAEEGGPGTLAGALANGGSEDVTVTLQLAGAEPVDVDVPAEQTVLMGATGAPERYLLAEVTTDAVDGRPGGTTTLNLATDADGDVSVAIPVVDGTLPEYADLVPTAEPTPEPTEEPAPEPTDAPTEEPAPTAEPTS
;
A
#
# COMPACT_ATOMS: atom_id res chain seq x y z
N MET A 1 44.79 73.95 -29.45
CA MET A 1 43.96 73.37 -28.38
C MET A 1 43.03 72.33 -28.99
N ASN A 2 43.07 71.07 -28.53
CA ASN A 2 42.11 70.05 -28.95
C ASN A 2 41.08 69.88 -27.81
N PRO A 3 39.76 69.92 -28.05
CA PRO A 3 38.79 69.89 -26.96
C PRO A 3 38.68 68.48 -26.35
N PRO A 4 38.39 68.37 -25.05
CA PRO A 4 38.24 67.07 -24.39
C PRO A 4 37.00 66.36 -24.93
N ARG A 5 37.19 65.19 -25.55
CA ARG A 5 36.09 64.32 -26.02
C ARG A 5 35.32 63.79 -24.81
N THR A 6 34.12 64.30 -24.56
CA THR A 6 33.21 63.87 -23.49
C THR A 6 32.58 62.51 -23.82
N ARG A 7 33.30 61.41 -23.59
CA ARG A 7 32.80 60.03 -23.76
C ARG A 7 31.81 59.57 -22.68
N ARG A 8 31.02 60.47 -22.09
CA ARG A 8 30.15 60.19 -20.93
C ARG A 8 28.75 59.63 -21.25
N PRO A 9 28.00 60.08 -22.29
CA PRO A 9 26.61 59.63 -22.45
C PRO A 9 26.50 58.17 -22.92
N ALA A 10 27.43 57.70 -23.76
CA ALA A 10 27.44 56.33 -24.26
C ALA A 10 27.67 55.28 -23.15
N ARG A 11 28.43 55.62 -22.10
CA ARG A 11 28.71 54.71 -20.97
C ARG A 11 27.52 54.55 -20.02
N LEU A 12 26.71 55.61 -19.87
CA LEU A 12 25.49 55.58 -19.06
C LEU A 12 24.38 54.78 -19.76
N ALA A 13 24.23 54.94 -21.07
CA ALA A 13 23.27 54.18 -21.86
C ALA A 13 23.57 52.66 -21.84
N SER A 14 24.84 52.26 -21.98
CA SER A 14 25.23 50.85 -21.91
C SER A 14 25.01 50.23 -20.52
N ALA A 15 25.22 51.00 -19.45
CA ALA A 15 24.98 50.54 -18.08
C ALA A 15 23.49 50.29 -17.81
N LEU A 16 22.61 51.16 -18.31
CA LEU A 16 21.15 50.99 -18.19
C LEU A 16 20.65 49.75 -18.94
N VAL A 17 21.11 49.53 -20.18
CA VAL A 17 20.73 48.34 -20.95
C VAL A 17 21.20 47.05 -20.27
N GLY A 18 22.44 47.04 -19.75
CA GLY A 18 22.96 45.90 -18.99
C GLY A 18 22.15 45.58 -17.74
N MET A 19 21.73 46.61 -17.00
CA MET A 19 20.90 46.44 -15.81
C MET A 19 19.50 45.90 -16.16
N VAL A 20 18.85 46.44 -17.20
CA VAL A 20 17.54 45.95 -17.67
C VAL A 20 17.62 44.50 -18.14
N ALA A 21 18.65 44.14 -18.90
CA ALA A 21 18.87 42.77 -19.37
C ALA A 21 19.10 41.80 -18.19
N ALA A 22 19.92 42.20 -17.20
CA ALA A 22 20.15 41.40 -16.00
C ALA A 22 18.87 41.22 -15.18
N THR A 23 18.05 42.26 -15.01
CA THR A 23 16.77 42.16 -14.29
C THR A 23 15.73 41.33 -15.03
N ALA A 24 15.71 41.39 -16.37
CA ALA A 24 14.81 40.56 -17.18
C ALA A 24 15.19 39.06 -17.08
N LEU A 25 16.49 38.74 -17.16
CA LEU A 25 16.98 37.37 -17.00
C LEU A 25 16.79 36.84 -15.57
N ALA A 26 17.06 37.67 -14.54
CA ALA A 26 16.81 37.32 -13.15
C ALA A 26 15.31 37.14 -12.86
N GLY A 27 14.45 37.92 -13.53
CA GLY A 27 13.00 37.74 -13.49
C GLY A 27 12.58 36.34 -13.93
N CYS A 28 13.13 35.84 -15.05
CA CYS A 28 12.87 34.47 -15.51
C CYS A 28 13.32 33.41 -14.49
N SER A 29 14.43 33.64 -13.78
CA SER A 29 14.89 32.71 -12.73
C SER A 29 14.03 32.77 -11.46
N ALA A 30 13.46 33.93 -11.12
CA ALA A 30 12.66 34.12 -9.92
C ALA A 30 11.22 33.64 -10.07
N THR A 31 10.68 33.63 -11.30
CA THR A 31 9.31 33.20 -11.60
C THR A 31 9.22 31.79 -12.17
N ASN A 32 10.34 31.10 -12.34
CA ASN A 32 10.30 29.71 -12.80
C ASN A 32 9.71 28.84 -11.67
N PRO A 33 8.73 27.97 -11.94
CA PRO A 33 8.23 27.04 -10.94
C PRO A 33 9.38 26.17 -10.42
N ILE A 34 9.45 26.01 -9.10
CA ILE A 34 10.37 25.08 -8.48
C ILE A 34 9.80 23.69 -8.73
N THR A 35 10.37 22.95 -9.67
CA THR A 35 9.84 21.63 -10.05
C THR A 35 10.01 20.59 -8.94
N THR A 36 10.89 20.83 -7.96
CA THR A 36 11.13 19.93 -6.83
C THR A 36 10.07 19.98 -5.74
N ILE A 37 9.13 20.94 -5.78
CA ILE A 37 8.01 21.02 -4.83
C ILE A 37 6.70 20.48 -5.42
N GLY A 38 6.72 20.02 -6.67
CA GLY A 38 5.55 19.37 -7.26
C GLY A 38 5.36 17.99 -6.65
N ASP A 39 4.10 17.63 -6.37
CA ASP A 39 3.75 16.29 -5.96
C ASP A 39 4.04 15.29 -7.09
N TYR A 40 4.63 14.16 -6.73
CA TYR A 40 4.89 13.05 -7.62
C TYR A 40 4.86 11.75 -6.84
N GLU A 41 4.57 10.65 -7.53
CA GLU A 41 4.66 9.31 -6.95
C GLU A 41 6.12 8.89 -6.90
N ALA A 42 6.69 8.87 -5.70
CA ALA A 42 8.11 8.58 -5.50
C ALA A 42 8.43 7.07 -5.48
N SER A 43 7.44 6.23 -5.73
CA SER A 43 7.52 4.77 -5.59
C SER A 43 6.58 4.08 -6.60
N ASP A 44 6.46 2.77 -6.52
CA ASP A 44 5.68 1.94 -7.46
C ASP A 44 4.17 2.09 -7.31
N GLY A 45 3.70 2.58 -6.16
CA GLY A 45 2.28 2.80 -5.86
C GLY A 45 1.77 4.20 -6.21
N LEU A 46 0.54 4.47 -5.79
CA LEU A 46 -0.12 5.78 -5.92
C LEU A 46 -0.39 6.44 -4.57
N GLY A 47 -0.43 7.76 -4.56
CA GLY A 47 -0.81 8.58 -3.43
C GLY A 47 -2.16 9.24 -3.66
N VAL A 48 -2.88 9.48 -2.58
CA VAL A 48 -4.11 10.27 -2.56
C VAL A 48 -4.24 10.99 -1.24
N THR A 49 -4.82 12.18 -1.26
CA THR A 49 -5.11 12.95 -0.04
C THR A 49 -6.62 13.14 0.06
N LEU A 50 -7.17 12.84 1.23
CA LEU A 50 -8.57 13.04 1.59
C LEU A 50 -8.59 13.77 2.95
N GLY A 51 -8.98 15.05 2.94
CA GLY A 51 -8.87 15.90 4.12
C GLY A 51 -7.44 15.96 4.64
N ASP A 52 -7.28 15.66 5.94
CA ASP A 52 -5.98 15.61 6.63
C ASP A 52 -5.26 14.26 6.48
N VAL A 53 -5.90 13.25 5.89
CA VAL A 53 -5.30 11.93 5.64
C VAL A 53 -4.61 11.92 4.28
N ARG A 54 -3.32 11.61 4.29
CA ARG A 54 -2.54 11.31 3.08
C ARG A 54 -2.23 9.81 3.03
N ALA A 55 -2.76 9.14 2.03
CA ALA A 55 -2.31 7.82 1.65
C ALA A 55 -1.16 7.91 0.66
N VAL A 56 -0.09 7.14 0.86
CA VAL A 56 1.10 7.15 0.01
C VAL A 56 1.51 5.74 -0.39
N ASN A 57 2.03 5.60 -1.61
CA ASN A 57 2.54 4.34 -2.15
C ASN A 57 1.52 3.18 -2.06
N LEU A 58 0.25 3.45 -2.34
CA LEU A 58 -0.80 2.46 -2.40
C LEU A 58 -0.62 1.55 -3.62
N LEU A 59 -0.48 0.26 -3.36
CA LEU A 59 -0.44 -0.81 -4.34
C LEU A 59 -0.97 -2.10 -3.71
N VAL A 60 -1.38 -3.06 -4.54
CA VAL A 60 -1.74 -4.40 -4.06
C VAL A 60 -0.78 -5.44 -4.60
N VAL A 61 -0.36 -6.36 -3.75
CA VAL A 61 0.49 -7.49 -4.10
C VAL A 61 -0.38 -8.74 -4.19
N THR A 62 -0.38 -9.41 -5.34
CA THR A 62 -1.05 -10.70 -5.56
C THR A 62 -0.26 -11.56 -6.52
N ALA A 63 -0.38 -12.88 -6.43
CA ALA A 63 0.23 -13.81 -7.37
C ALA A 63 -0.49 -13.81 -8.74
N GLU A 64 -1.81 -13.59 -8.75
CA GLU A 64 -2.64 -13.70 -9.95
C GLU A 64 -3.96 -12.92 -9.84
N GLU A 65 -4.60 -12.67 -10.98
CA GLU A 65 -5.95 -12.08 -11.03
C GLU A 65 -6.97 -13.01 -10.37
N GLY A 66 -7.81 -12.46 -9.50
CA GLY A 66 -8.79 -13.19 -8.71
C GLY A 66 -8.20 -13.92 -7.49
N GLY A 67 -6.88 -13.91 -7.31
CA GLY A 67 -6.20 -14.47 -6.14
C GLY A 67 -6.20 -13.53 -4.93
N PRO A 68 -5.80 -14.03 -3.75
CA PRO A 68 -5.70 -13.23 -2.55
C PRO A 68 -4.64 -12.14 -2.70
N GLY A 69 -4.89 -10.98 -2.08
CA GLY A 69 -4.00 -9.82 -2.16
C GLY A 69 -3.69 -9.18 -0.82
N THR A 70 -2.51 -8.57 -0.74
CA THR A 70 -2.08 -7.71 0.37
C THR A 70 -1.98 -6.28 -0.11
N LEU A 71 -2.66 -5.34 0.54
CA LEU A 71 -2.46 -3.91 0.28
C LEU A 71 -1.18 -3.44 0.98
N ALA A 72 -0.32 -2.75 0.24
CA ALA A 72 0.88 -2.11 0.76
C ALA A 72 0.79 -0.59 0.56
N GLY A 73 1.39 0.15 1.50
CA GLY A 73 1.41 1.61 1.48
C GLY A 73 1.48 2.19 2.89
N ALA A 74 1.12 3.46 3.03
CA ALA A 74 0.99 4.09 4.34
C ALA A 74 -0.14 5.11 4.37
N LEU A 75 -0.76 5.25 5.55
CA LEU A 75 -1.73 6.28 5.87
C LEU A 75 -1.10 7.23 6.88
N ALA A 76 -0.97 8.50 6.52
CA ALA A 76 -0.47 9.56 7.40
C ALA A 76 -1.61 10.52 7.74
N ASN A 77 -1.90 10.68 9.02
CA ASN A 77 -2.87 11.65 9.51
C ASN A 77 -2.12 12.92 9.96
N GLY A 78 -2.27 14.00 9.17
CA GLY A 78 -1.69 15.30 9.49
C GLY A 78 -2.55 16.16 10.42
N GLY A 79 -3.73 15.67 10.79
CA GLY A 79 -4.69 16.35 11.64
C GLY A 79 -4.38 16.18 13.13
N SER A 80 -5.11 16.93 13.96
CA SER A 80 -4.96 16.92 15.42
C SER A 80 -5.89 15.94 16.15
N GLU A 81 -6.70 15.18 15.40
CA GLU A 81 -7.67 14.22 15.92
C GLU A 81 -7.42 12.84 15.28
N ASP A 82 -7.73 11.77 16.01
CA ASP A 82 -7.64 10.41 15.49
C ASP A 82 -8.69 10.20 14.39
N VAL A 83 -8.32 9.47 13.34
CA VAL A 83 -9.19 9.21 12.18
C VAL A 83 -9.21 7.71 11.90
N THR A 84 -10.41 7.15 11.75
CA THR A 84 -10.60 5.81 11.17
C THR A 84 -10.71 5.95 9.66
N VAL A 85 -9.85 5.24 8.94
CA VAL A 85 -9.82 5.20 7.47
C VAL A 85 -10.38 3.87 7.01
N THR A 86 -11.48 3.89 6.27
CA THR A 86 -12.05 2.70 5.65
C THR A 86 -11.44 2.50 4.27
N LEU A 87 -10.86 1.33 4.04
CA LEU A 87 -10.23 0.93 2.78
C LEU A 87 -11.02 -0.21 2.14
N GLN A 88 -11.38 -0.06 0.87
CA GLN A 88 -12.13 -1.09 0.15
C GLN A 88 -11.60 -1.30 -1.26
N LEU A 89 -11.05 -2.49 -1.52
CA LEU A 89 -10.72 -2.93 -2.87
C LEU A 89 -11.99 -3.32 -3.63
N ALA A 90 -11.97 -3.18 -4.96
CA ALA A 90 -13.10 -3.52 -5.80
C ALA A 90 -13.54 -4.98 -5.60
N GLY A 91 -14.79 -5.16 -5.16
CA GLY A 91 -15.37 -6.50 -4.90
C GLY A 91 -14.91 -7.16 -3.59
N ALA A 92 -14.16 -6.46 -2.74
CA ALA A 92 -13.75 -6.91 -1.42
C ALA A 92 -14.58 -6.27 -0.30
N GLU A 93 -14.57 -6.89 0.87
CA GLU A 93 -15.12 -6.28 2.10
C GLU A 93 -14.24 -5.10 2.54
N PRO A 94 -14.84 -4.06 3.15
CA PRO A 94 -14.09 -2.91 3.66
C PRO A 94 -13.27 -3.29 4.89
N VAL A 95 -12.10 -2.68 5.04
CA VAL A 95 -11.21 -2.83 6.20
C VAL A 95 -10.99 -1.46 6.83
N ASP A 96 -11.26 -1.34 8.13
CA ASP A 96 -11.04 -0.12 8.89
C ASP A 96 -9.64 -0.09 9.49
N VAL A 97 -8.94 1.03 9.34
CA VAL A 97 -7.62 1.28 9.90
C VAL A 97 -7.66 2.55 10.75
N ASP A 98 -7.37 2.42 12.04
CA ASP A 98 -7.25 3.56 12.94
C ASP A 98 -5.89 4.25 12.74
N VAL A 99 -5.93 5.54 12.41
CA VAL A 99 -4.75 6.38 12.18
C VAL A 99 -4.75 7.54 13.19
N PRO A 100 -3.96 7.42 14.28
CA PRO A 100 -3.95 8.45 15.32
C PRO A 100 -3.46 9.81 14.80
N ALA A 101 -3.85 10.87 15.51
CA ALA A 101 -3.42 12.23 15.21
C ALA A 101 -1.89 12.34 15.08
N GLU A 102 -1.43 13.05 14.04
CA GLU A 102 -0.01 13.28 13.76
C GLU A 102 0.84 11.99 13.62
N GLN A 103 0.21 10.83 13.38
CA GLN A 103 0.88 9.55 13.21
C GLN A 103 0.82 9.03 11.76
N THR A 104 1.60 7.98 11.52
CA THR A 104 1.58 7.23 10.26
C THR A 104 1.45 5.74 10.56
N VAL A 105 0.52 5.08 9.87
CA VAL A 105 0.33 3.63 9.90
C VAL A 105 0.82 3.05 8.58
N LEU A 106 1.69 2.04 8.65
CA LEU A 106 2.21 1.33 7.49
C LEU A 106 1.39 0.07 7.23
N MET A 107 1.17 -0.24 5.96
CA MET A 107 0.50 -1.45 5.49
C MET A 107 1.44 -2.23 4.57
N GLY A 108 1.39 -3.56 4.63
CA GLY A 108 2.29 -4.40 3.83
C GLY A 108 3.77 -4.13 4.12
N ALA A 109 4.11 -3.86 5.39
CA ALA A 109 5.45 -3.47 5.82
C ALA A 109 6.09 -4.57 6.71
N THR A 110 6.21 -5.79 6.16
CA THR A 110 6.80 -6.94 6.86
C THR A 110 8.21 -6.62 7.35
N GLY A 111 8.48 -6.91 8.63
CA GLY A 111 9.79 -6.65 9.24
C GLY A 111 10.07 -5.17 9.56
N ALA A 112 9.07 -4.29 9.47
CA ALA A 112 9.20 -2.93 9.96
C ALA A 112 9.56 -2.89 11.46
N PRO A 113 10.46 -1.99 11.89
CA PRO A 113 10.79 -1.82 13.31
C PRO A 113 9.56 -1.53 14.18
N GLU A 114 9.53 -2.04 15.41
CA GLU A 114 8.40 -1.90 16.37
C GLU A 114 7.96 -0.45 16.67
N ARG A 115 8.78 0.54 16.33
CA ARG A 115 8.43 1.97 16.50
C ARG A 115 7.37 2.45 15.49
N TYR A 116 7.08 1.68 14.45
CA TYR A 116 6.07 2.01 13.44
C TYR A 116 4.74 1.38 13.82
N LEU A 117 3.66 2.13 13.61
CA LEU A 117 2.31 1.58 13.67
C LEU A 117 2.08 0.79 12.39
N LEU A 118 1.56 -0.43 12.52
CA LEU A 118 1.32 -1.34 11.41
C LEU A 118 -0.15 -1.74 11.37
N ALA A 119 -0.67 -1.89 10.16
CA ALA A 119 -1.97 -2.50 9.91
C ALA A 119 -1.84 -3.53 8.79
N GLU A 120 -2.54 -4.65 8.93
CA GLU A 120 -2.65 -5.66 7.88
C GLU A 120 -3.95 -5.45 7.14
N VAL A 121 -3.85 -5.32 5.81
CA VAL A 121 -5.01 -5.13 4.94
C VAL A 121 -4.89 -6.14 3.82
N THR A 122 -5.71 -7.19 3.90
CA THR A 122 -5.73 -8.31 2.96
C THR A 122 -7.12 -8.48 2.36
N THR A 123 -7.18 -9.06 1.16
CA THR A 123 -8.42 -9.45 0.49
C THR A 123 -8.30 -10.86 -0.05
N ASP A 124 -9.42 -11.59 -0.09
CA ASP A 124 -9.48 -12.94 -0.66
C ASP A 124 -9.34 -12.94 -2.20
N ALA A 125 -9.72 -11.84 -2.85
CA ALA A 125 -9.68 -11.70 -4.29
C ALA A 125 -9.32 -10.27 -4.71
N VAL A 126 -8.40 -10.16 -5.67
CA VAL A 126 -8.05 -8.92 -6.37
C VAL A 126 -8.52 -9.02 -7.82
N ASP A 127 -9.38 -8.11 -8.28
CA ASP A 127 -9.94 -8.12 -9.63
C ASP A 127 -8.95 -7.74 -10.75
N GLY A 128 -7.76 -7.25 -10.40
CA GLY A 128 -6.68 -6.91 -11.32
C GLY A 128 -5.56 -7.95 -11.34
N ARG A 129 -5.01 -8.22 -12.54
CA ARG A 129 -3.77 -9.02 -12.70
C ARG A 129 -2.51 -8.21 -12.36
N PRO A 130 -1.40 -8.86 -11.96
CA PRO A 130 -0.08 -8.23 -11.91
C PRO A 130 0.28 -7.46 -13.20
N GLY A 131 0.81 -6.24 -13.04
CA GLY A 131 1.07 -5.28 -14.12
C GLY A 131 -0.17 -4.51 -14.60
N GLY A 132 -1.35 -4.78 -14.02
CA GLY A 132 -2.59 -4.02 -14.20
C GLY A 132 -2.86 -3.07 -13.04
N THR A 133 -4.14 -2.74 -12.85
CA THR A 133 -4.62 -1.88 -11.77
C THR A 133 -5.91 -2.45 -11.17
N THR A 134 -6.15 -2.21 -9.89
CA THR A 134 -7.44 -2.43 -9.21
C THR A 134 -7.94 -1.10 -8.62
N THR A 135 -9.24 -0.98 -8.36
CA THR A 135 -9.79 0.22 -7.72
C THR A 135 -9.76 0.05 -6.21
N LEU A 136 -9.17 1.02 -5.52
CA LEU A 136 -9.27 1.19 -4.07
C LEU A 136 -10.16 2.41 -3.78
N ASN A 137 -11.20 2.21 -2.97
CA ASN A 137 -11.92 3.29 -2.32
C ASN A 137 -11.31 3.53 -0.93
N LEU A 138 -11.05 4.80 -0.63
CA LEU A 138 -10.61 5.27 0.67
C LEU A 138 -11.67 6.24 1.19
N ALA A 139 -12.16 5.99 2.40
CA ALA A 139 -13.20 6.79 3.02
C ALA A 139 -12.86 7.17 4.46
N THR A 140 -13.42 8.29 4.90
CA THR A 140 -13.43 8.75 6.30
C THR A 140 -14.81 9.34 6.60
N ASP A 141 -15.22 9.30 7.86
CA ASP A 141 -16.50 9.90 8.28
C ASP A 141 -16.56 11.41 8.05
N ALA A 142 -15.42 12.10 8.17
CA ALA A 142 -15.34 13.56 8.11
C ALA A 142 -15.31 14.12 6.68
N ASP A 143 -14.56 13.49 5.78
CA ASP A 143 -14.24 14.04 4.46
C ASP A 143 -14.88 13.26 3.29
N GLY A 144 -15.62 12.18 3.57
CA GLY A 144 -16.31 11.37 2.57
C GLY A 144 -15.41 10.29 1.98
N ASP A 145 -15.48 10.06 0.68
CA ASP A 145 -14.73 8.99 0.01
C ASP A 145 -14.06 9.44 -1.30
N VAL A 146 -12.99 8.73 -1.66
CA VAL A 146 -12.26 8.90 -2.92
C VAL A 146 -11.84 7.53 -3.47
N SER A 147 -12.05 7.32 -4.77
CA SER A 147 -11.63 6.11 -5.47
C SER A 147 -10.42 6.37 -6.35
N VAL A 148 -9.42 5.50 -6.27
CA VAL A 148 -8.18 5.56 -7.04
C VAL A 148 -7.84 4.21 -7.66
N ALA A 149 -7.27 4.22 -8.86
CA ALA A 149 -6.86 3.01 -9.58
C ALA A 149 -5.40 2.68 -9.24
N ILE A 150 -5.17 1.84 -8.23
CA ILE A 150 -3.84 1.50 -7.72
C ILE A 150 -3.21 0.34 -8.52
N PRO A 151 -1.88 0.31 -8.67
CA PRO A 151 -1.20 -0.76 -9.39
C PRO A 151 -1.27 -2.09 -8.65
N VAL A 152 -1.29 -3.16 -9.45
CA VAL A 152 -1.19 -4.55 -8.98
C VAL A 152 0.20 -5.07 -9.34
N VAL A 153 0.94 -5.57 -8.34
CA VAL A 153 2.27 -6.17 -8.51
C VAL A 153 2.28 -7.61 -8.02
N ASP A 154 3.30 -8.37 -8.40
CA ASP A 154 3.54 -9.73 -7.92
C ASP A 154 4.81 -9.83 -7.08
N GLY A 155 5.04 -11.00 -6.49
CA GLY A 155 6.25 -11.29 -5.71
C GLY A 155 7.46 -11.70 -6.53
N THR A 156 7.52 -11.42 -7.85
CA THR A 156 8.71 -11.74 -8.65
C THR A 156 9.91 -10.85 -8.30
N LEU A 157 9.64 -9.68 -7.72
CA LEU A 157 10.63 -8.81 -7.12
C LEU A 157 10.86 -9.19 -5.65
N PRO A 158 12.12 -9.31 -5.19
CA PRO A 158 12.44 -9.70 -3.81
C PRO A 158 11.76 -8.85 -2.74
N GLU A 159 11.50 -7.57 -3.03
CA GLU A 159 10.90 -6.61 -2.10
C GLU A 159 9.41 -6.90 -1.82
N TYR A 160 8.72 -7.58 -2.73
CA TYR A 160 7.29 -7.92 -2.61
C TYR A 160 7.05 -9.41 -2.29
N ALA A 161 8.09 -10.23 -2.28
CA ALA A 161 7.98 -11.68 -2.11
C ALA A 161 7.27 -12.07 -0.80
N ASP A 162 7.56 -11.37 0.30
CA ASP A 162 6.97 -11.62 1.62
C ASP A 162 5.53 -11.08 1.76
N LEU A 163 5.01 -10.38 0.74
CA LEU A 163 3.67 -9.80 0.75
C LEU A 163 2.68 -10.60 -0.09
N VAL A 164 3.14 -11.57 -0.90
CA VAL A 164 2.26 -12.46 -1.63
C VAL A 164 1.55 -13.37 -0.62
N PRO A 165 0.20 -13.32 -0.52
CA PRO A 165 -0.51 -14.19 0.41
C PRO A 165 -0.25 -15.65 0.03
N THR A 166 0.23 -16.42 0.99
CA THR A 166 0.24 -17.87 0.87
C THR A 166 -1.16 -18.35 1.24
N ALA A 167 -1.82 -19.11 0.37
CA ALA A 167 -3.13 -19.66 0.68
C ALA A 167 -3.11 -20.31 2.08
N GLU A 168 -4.04 -19.92 2.96
CA GLU A 168 -4.16 -20.59 4.25
C GLU A 168 -4.33 -22.09 4.00
N PRO A 169 -3.65 -22.95 4.79
CA PRO A 169 -3.85 -24.38 4.66
C PRO A 169 -5.33 -24.67 4.89
N THR A 170 -6.02 -25.15 3.86
CA THR A 170 -7.36 -25.72 4.02
C THR A 170 -7.26 -26.76 5.13
N PRO A 171 -8.04 -26.67 6.22
CA PRO A 171 -8.02 -27.73 7.22
C PRO A 171 -8.37 -29.02 6.49
N GLU A 172 -7.43 -29.97 6.46
CA GLU A 172 -7.73 -31.31 5.99
C GLU A 172 -8.97 -31.80 6.75
N PRO A 173 -10.00 -32.32 6.06
CA PRO A 173 -11.13 -32.90 6.77
C PRO A 173 -10.56 -33.98 7.69
N THR A 174 -10.68 -33.76 9.01
CA THR A 174 -10.40 -34.79 10.01
C THR A 174 -11.25 -35.99 9.64
N GLU A 175 -10.63 -37.01 9.03
CA GLU A 175 -11.30 -38.29 8.79
C GLU A 175 -11.73 -38.82 10.15
N GLU A 176 -13.03 -38.76 10.40
CA GLU A 176 -13.66 -39.39 11.56
C GLU A 176 -13.28 -40.87 11.52
N PRO A 177 -12.62 -41.42 12.56
CA PRO A 177 -12.11 -42.77 12.53
C PRO A 177 -13.28 -43.75 12.32
N ALA A 178 -13.20 -44.53 11.25
CA ALA A 178 -14.14 -45.61 10.97
C ALA A 178 -14.20 -46.56 12.18
N PRO A 179 -15.39 -47.00 12.63
CA PRO A 179 -15.50 -47.92 13.75
C PRO A 179 -14.75 -49.23 13.42
N GLU A 180 -13.81 -49.61 14.29
CA GLU A 180 -13.09 -50.89 14.20
C GLU A 180 -14.08 -52.07 14.23
N PRO A 181 -13.87 -53.11 13.40
CA PRO A 181 -14.72 -54.30 13.44
C PRO A 181 -14.49 -55.05 14.76
N THR A 182 -15.54 -55.18 15.56
CA THR A 182 -15.58 -56.02 16.75
C THR A 182 -15.32 -57.48 16.37
N ASP A 183 -14.17 -58.01 16.78
CA ASP A 183 -13.83 -59.43 16.64
C ASP A 183 -14.85 -60.31 17.38
N ALA A 184 -15.44 -61.27 16.66
CA ALA A 184 -16.33 -62.28 17.21
C ALA A 184 -15.55 -63.26 18.10
N PRO A 185 -16.09 -63.71 19.26
CA PRO A 185 -15.40 -64.67 20.11
C PRO A 185 -15.32 -66.05 19.43
N THR A 186 -14.11 -66.61 19.42
CA THR A 186 -13.80 -67.98 19.04
C THR A 186 -14.41 -68.97 20.04
N GLU A 187 -15.16 -69.95 19.54
CA GLU A 187 -15.76 -71.03 20.33
C GLU A 187 -14.69 -71.88 21.05
N GLU A 188 -14.86 -72.04 22.36
CA GLU A 188 -14.10 -72.95 23.22
C GLU A 188 -14.68 -74.38 23.13
N PRO A 189 -13.88 -75.45 22.95
CA PRO A 189 -14.41 -76.77 22.71
C PRO A 189 -14.89 -77.44 24.02
N ALA A 190 -15.99 -78.18 23.90
CA ALA A 190 -16.62 -78.94 24.96
C ALA A 190 -15.72 -80.02 25.59
N PRO A 191 -15.75 -80.22 26.92
CA PRO A 191 -15.21 -81.43 27.53
C PRO A 191 -16.27 -82.56 27.55
N THR A 192 -15.81 -83.75 27.17
CA THR A 192 -16.55 -85.00 27.20
C THR A 192 -16.64 -85.59 28.61
N ALA A 193 -17.89 -85.83 29.04
CA ALA A 193 -18.48 -86.85 29.92
C ALA A 193 -17.71 -87.48 31.10
N GLU A 194 -18.39 -87.61 32.24
CA GLU A 194 -18.43 -88.87 33.02
C GLU A 194 -19.84 -89.12 33.63
N PRO A 195 -20.25 -90.40 33.85
CA PRO A 195 -21.60 -90.78 34.26
C PRO A 195 -21.70 -91.12 35.75
N THR A 196 -22.83 -90.86 36.41
CA THR A 196 -23.23 -91.65 37.60
C THR A 196 -24.70 -91.49 37.98
N SER A 197 -25.34 -92.67 38.09
CA SER A 197 -26.49 -93.10 38.92
C SER A 197 -27.84 -92.38 38.85
#